data_AF-A0A838DDZ8-F1
#
_entry.id   AF-A0A838DDZ8-F1
#
_cell.length_a   1.000
_cell.length_b   1.000
_cell.length_c   1.000
_cell.angle_alpha   90.00
_cell.angle_beta   90.00
_cell.angle_gamma   90.00
#
_symmetry.space_group_name_H-M   'P 1'
#
loop_
_entity.id
_entity.type
_entity.pdbx_description
1 polymer ?
#
loop_
_entity_poly.entity_id
_entity_poly.type
_entity_poly.pdbx_seq_one_letter_code
_entity_poly.pdbx_strand_id
1 'polypeptide(L)'
;MSLLHHPPRRSAQNAARGANPRVGIIIPACDEAPCIAPVLAELLRSVEARDYVVAVGVNGSSDRTAEIARRFPVVVAETTERGYGHGCMAAIEALTAAHPTVAAFVFFAADGASDPR
;
A
#
# COMPACT_ATOMS: atom_id res chain seq x y z
N MET A 1 -23.59 -37.35 -14.85
CA MET A 1 -22.26 -36.97 -15.36
C MET A 1 -22.16 -35.45 -15.34
N SER A 2 -21.56 -34.89 -14.28
CA SER A 2 -21.44 -33.44 -14.08
C SER A 2 -20.19 -32.94 -14.79
N LEU A 3 -20.34 -32.06 -15.78
CA LEU A 3 -19.26 -31.38 -16.48
C LEU A 3 -18.80 -30.20 -15.63
N LEU A 4 -17.72 -30.38 -14.88
CA LEU A 4 -16.99 -29.28 -14.25
C LEU A 4 -16.39 -28.41 -15.35
N HIS A 5 -16.99 -27.24 -15.58
CA HIS A 5 -16.41 -26.17 -16.36
C HIS A 5 -15.21 -25.61 -15.59
N HIS A 6 -14.01 -26.05 -15.95
CA HIS A 6 -12.77 -25.49 -15.43
C HIS A 6 -12.51 -24.17 -16.18
N PRO A 7 -12.51 -23.01 -15.51
CA PRO A 7 -12.16 -21.76 -16.19
C PRO A 7 -10.71 -21.85 -16.69
N PRO A 8 -10.39 -21.30 -17.88
CA PRO A 8 -9.04 -21.33 -18.41
C PRO A 8 -8.06 -20.64 -17.43
N ARG A 9 -6.89 -21.26 -17.23
CA ARG A 9 -5.83 -20.77 -16.35
C ARG A 9 -5.48 -19.32 -16.71
N ARG A 10 -5.51 -18.45 -15.69
CA ARG A 10 -5.22 -16.99 -15.65
C ARG A 10 -3.89 -16.53 -16.29
N SER A 11 -3.07 -17.42 -16.84
CA SER A 11 -1.67 -17.16 -17.20
C SER A 11 -1.49 -16.34 -18.49
N ALA A 12 -2.41 -16.40 -19.46
CA ALA A 12 -2.21 -15.76 -20.77
C ALA A 12 -2.66 -14.28 -20.86
N GLN A 13 -3.54 -13.81 -19.98
CA GLN A 13 -4.04 -12.42 -20.00
C GLN A 13 -3.14 -11.42 -19.25
N ASN A 14 -2.12 -11.89 -18.51
CA ASN A 14 -1.26 -11.04 -17.69
C ASN A 14 -0.10 -10.38 -18.45
N ALA A 15 0.20 -10.85 -19.67
CA ALA A 15 1.38 -10.39 -20.42
C ALA A 15 1.18 -9.05 -21.17
N ALA A 16 -0.06 -8.57 -21.30
CA ALA A 16 -0.39 -7.42 -22.15
C ALA A 16 -0.80 -6.14 -21.38
N ARG A 17 -0.83 -6.17 -20.04
CA ARG A 17 -1.08 -4.95 -19.26
C ARG A 17 0.27 -4.31 -18.97
N GLY A 18 0.53 -3.11 -19.52
CA GLY A 18 1.55 -2.21 -18.97
C GLY A 18 1.39 -2.10 -17.46
N ALA A 19 2.44 -1.71 -16.74
CA ALA A 19 2.49 -1.69 -15.27
C ALA A 19 1.28 -0.95 -14.67
N ASN A 20 0.23 -1.71 -14.35
CA ASN A 20 -1.03 -1.22 -13.82
C ASN A 20 -1.26 -2.04 -12.55
N PRO A 21 -0.70 -1.59 -11.41
CA PRO A 21 -0.85 -2.30 -10.15
C PRO A 21 -2.33 -2.48 -9.85
N ARG A 22 -2.69 -3.68 -9.40
CA ARG A 22 -4.09 -4.03 -9.07
C ARG A 22 -4.33 -4.09 -7.57
N VAL A 23 -3.27 -4.08 -6.77
CA VAL A 23 -3.33 -4.15 -5.31
C VAL A 23 -2.64 -2.90 -4.74
N GLY A 24 -3.36 -2.16 -3.89
CA GLY A 24 -2.80 -1.09 -3.08
C GLY A 24 -2.38 -1.63 -1.71
N ILE A 25 -1.18 -1.28 -1.25
CA ILE A 25 -0.73 -1.54 0.12
C ILE A 25 -0.90 -0.25 0.90
N ILE A 26 -1.75 -0.29 1.93
CA ILE A 26 -2.14 0.86 2.73
C ILE A 26 -1.43 0.78 4.08
N ILE A 27 -0.64 1.80 4.39
CA ILE A 27 0.14 1.90 5.62
C ILE A 27 -0.34 3.12 6.41
N PRO A 28 -1.31 2.97 7.32
CA PRO A 28 -1.64 4.05 8.25
C PRO A 28 -0.47 4.25 9.22
N ALA A 29 -0.10 5.51 9.48
CA ALA A 29 1.05 5.85 10.31
C ALA A 29 0.76 7.08 11.20
N CYS A 30 1.07 6.97 12.50
CA CYS A 30 0.94 8.07 13.45
C CYS A 30 2.11 8.04 14.42
N ASP A 31 2.99 9.03 14.31
CA ASP A 31 4.19 9.15 15.16
C ASP A 31 5.16 7.97 15.00
N GLU A 32 5.38 7.56 13.74
CA GLU A 32 6.16 6.40 13.33
C GLU A 32 7.52 6.81 12.71
N ALA A 33 8.03 8.02 13.00
CA ALA A 33 9.30 8.47 12.42
C ALA A 33 10.48 7.49 12.61
N PRO A 34 10.61 6.77 13.75
CA PRO A 34 11.67 5.77 13.91
C PRO A 34 11.51 4.54 13.00
N CYS A 35 10.28 4.15 12.67
CA CYS A 35 9.95 2.86 12.06
C CYS A 35 9.60 2.95 10.57
N ILE A 36 9.05 4.07 10.12
CA ILE A 36 8.47 4.17 8.77
C ILE A 36 9.52 3.98 7.67
N ALA A 37 10.75 4.47 7.85
CA ALA A 37 11.83 4.31 6.87
C ALA A 37 12.26 2.85 6.68
N PRO A 38 12.66 2.10 7.73
CA PRO A 38 13.02 0.69 7.56
C PRO A 38 11.84 -0.15 7.07
N VAL A 39 10.61 0.11 7.51
CA VAL A 39 9.40 -0.59 7.02
C VAL A 39 9.21 -0.40 5.52
N LEU A 40 9.26 0.84 5.03
CA LEU A 40 9.14 1.11 3.59
C LEU A 40 10.29 0.51 2.79
N ALA A 41 11.53 0.61 3.28
CA ALA A 41 12.70 0.05 2.63
C ALA A 41 12.63 -1.49 2.52
N GLU A 42 12.09 -2.17 3.52
CA GLU A 42 11.87 -3.61 3.47
C GLU A 42 10.73 -4.00 2.54
N LEU A 43 9.58 -3.34 2.67
CA LEU A 43 8.40 -3.63 1.87
C LEU A 43 8.69 -3.46 0.38
N LEU A 44 9.31 -2.34 -0.01
CA LEU A 44 9.61 -2.03 -1.41
C LEU A 44 10.64 -2.98 -2.04
N ARG A 45 11.47 -3.65 -1.23
CA ARG A 45 12.35 -4.74 -1.70
C ARG A 45 11.61 -6.06 -1.89
N SER A 46 10.46 -6.23 -1.24
CA SER A 46 9.74 -7.50 -1.15
C SER A 46 8.57 -7.60 -2.13
N VAL A 47 8.12 -6.47 -2.71
CA VAL A 47 6.98 -6.41 -3.62
C VAL A 47 7.36 -5.83 -4.97
N GLU A 48 6.80 -6.39 -6.04
CA GLU A 48 7.02 -5.88 -7.40
C GLU A 48 6.07 -4.70 -7.71
N ALA A 49 6.64 -3.56 -8.12
CA ALA A 49 5.86 -2.36 -8.46
C ALA A 49 4.87 -2.55 -9.63
N ARG A 50 5.03 -3.60 -10.44
CA ARG A 50 4.06 -3.91 -11.51
C ARG A 50 2.72 -4.41 -10.93
N ASP A 51 2.78 -5.09 -9.78
CA ASP A 51 1.65 -5.80 -9.18
C ASP A 51 1.07 -4.99 -8.00
N TYR A 52 1.93 -4.25 -7.28
CA TYR A 52 1.60 -3.49 -6.08
C TYR A 52 1.95 -2.02 -6.19
N VAL A 53 1.14 -1.17 -5.56
CA VAL A 53 1.46 0.24 -5.27
C VAL A 53 1.27 0.50 -3.79
N VAL A 54 2.16 1.29 -3.17
CA VAL A 54 2.15 1.56 -1.73
C VAL A 54 1.67 2.98 -1.46
N ALA A 55 0.80 3.16 -0.46
CA ALA A 55 0.42 4.44 0.08
C ALA A 55 0.58 4.47 1.60
N VAL A 56 1.11 5.58 2.11
CA VAL A 56 1.22 5.89 3.53
C VAL A 56 0.17 6.94 3.88
N GLY A 57 -0.68 6.62 4.85
CA GLY A 57 -1.70 7.52 5.38
C GLY A 57 -1.28 8.04 6.74
N VAL A 58 -0.72 9.24 6.78
CA VAL A 58 -0.26 9.85 8.03
C VAL A 58 -1.43 10.51 8.74
N ASN A 59 -1.72 10.12 9.99
CA ASN A 59 -2.95 10.52 10.69
C ASN A 59 -2.67 11.19 12.04
N GLY A 60 -2.88 12.50 12.12
CA GLY A 60 -2.74 13.28 13.35
C GLY A 60 -1.35 13.17 13.99
N SER A 61 -0.32 12.98 13.16
CA SER A 61 1.06 12.84 13.60
C SER A 61 1.68 14.18 13.95
N SER A 62 2.54 14.17 14.96
CA SER A 62 3.25 15.30 15.55
C SER A 62 4.76 15.26 15.30
N ASP A 63 5.27 14.17 14.71
CA ASP A 63 6.68 13.99 14.40
C ASP A 63 6.96 14.09 12.89
N ARG A 64 8.12 13.59 12.47
CA ARG A 64 8.60 13.67 11.07
C ARG A 64 8.11 12.52 10.18
N THR A 65 7.11 11.74 10.58
CA THR A 65 6.61 10.57 9.84
C THR A 65 6.33 10.90 8.36
N ALA A 66 5.54 11.94 8.08
CA ALA A 66 5.19 12.33 6.72
C ALA A 66 6.41 12.78 5.91
N GLU A 67 7.31 13.55 6.52
CA GLU A 67 8.55 14.01 5.88
C GLU A 67 9.44 12.82 5.47
N ILE A 68 9.55 11.81 6.34
CA ILE A 68 10.35 10.62 6.08
C ILE A 68 9.70 9.75 4.99
N ALA A 69 8.38 9.51 5.07
CA ALA A 69 7.64 8.71 4.09
C ALA A 69 7.77 9.28 2.66
N ARG A 70 7.72 10.61 2.51
CA ARG A 70 7.87 11.30 1.21
C ARG A 70 9.21 11.10 0.50
N ARG A 71 10.22 10.59 1.20
CA ARG A 71 11.54 10.26 0.61
C ARG A 71 11.53 8.95 -0.16
N PHE A 72 10.44 8.18 -0.07
CA PHE A 72 10.26 6.91 -0.74
C PHE A 72 9.34 7.07 -1.97
N PRO A 73 9.44 6.18 -2.96
CA PRO A 73 8.57 6.18 -4.14
C PRO A 73 7.18 5.60 -3.81
N VAL A 74 6.47 6.25 -2.88
CA VAL A 74 5.14 5.86 -2.40
C VAL A 74 4.19 7.05 -2.43
N VAL A 75 2.89 6.79 -2.46
CA VAL A 75 1.88 7.84 -2.26
C VAL A 75 1.87 8.21 -0.78
N VAL A 76 1.84 9.50 -0.45
CA VAL A 76 1.72 9.97 0.93
C VAL A 76 0.52 10.90 1.03
N ALA A 77 -0.41 10.55 1.92
CA ALA A 77 -1.56 11.37 2.27
C ALA A 77 -1.48 11.73 3.76
N GLU A 78 -1.91 12.94 4.10
CA GLU A 78 -1.95 13.41 5.49
C GLU A 78 -3.38 13.78 5.88
N THR A 79 -3.74 13.49 7.13
CA THR A 79 -4.95 13.99 7.77
C THR A 79 -4.61 14.46 9.18
N THR A 80 -5.27 15.52 9.63
CA THR A 80 -5.11 16.03 11.01
C THR A 80 -5.82 15.16 12.03
N GLU A 81 -6.78 14.33 11.60
CA GLU A 81 -7.56 13.45 12.48
C GLU A 81 -6.73 12.23 12.89
N ARG A 82 -6.69 11.95 14.20
CA ARG A 82 -6.05 10.73 14.72
C ARG A 82 -6.95 9.52 14.52
N GLY A 83 -6.31 8.36 14.35
CA GLY A 83 -6.97 7.06 14.33
C GLY A 83 -6.67 6.29 13.05
N TYR A 84 -6.54 4.98 13.21
CA TYR A 84 -6.18 4.05 12.14
C TYR A 84 -7.04 4.22 10.89
N GLY A 85 -8.37 4.34 11.07
CA GLY A 85 -9.31 4.52 9.96
C GLY A 85 -9.11 5.80 9.17
N HIS A 86 -8.74 6.92 9.82
CA HIS A 86 -8.49 8.19 9.14
C HIS A 86 -7.25 8.11 8.25
N GLY A 87 -6.17 7.51 8.74
CA GLY A 87 -4.97 7.24 7.94
C GLY A 87 -5.26 6.33 6.75
N CYS A 88 -5.99 5.24 6.98
CA CYS A 88 -6.41 4.32 5.93
C CYS A 88 -7.20 5.02 4.82
N MET A 89 -8.21 5.81 5.18
CA MET A 89 -9.07 6.47 4.19
C MET A 89 -8.30 7.50 3.37
N ALA A 90 -7.48 8.34 4.02
CA ALA A 90 -6.66 9.33 3.34
C ALA A 90 -5.71 8.68 2.30
N ALA A 91 -5.09 7.56 2.67
CA ALA A 91 -4.22 6.80 1.77
C ALA A 91 -5.00 6.15 0.61
N ILE A 92 -6.16 5.55 0.88
CA ILE A 92 -7.01 4.91 -0.14
C ILE A 92 -7.48 5.94 -1.17
N GLU A 93 -7.95 7.09 -0.72
CA GLU A 93 -8.42 8.18 -1.60
C GLU A 93 -7.30 8.68 -2.51
N ALA A 94 -6.13 9.00 -1.93
CA ALA A 94 -4.97 9.47 -2.69
C ALA A 94 -4.47 8.42 -3.70
N LEU A 95 -4.39 7.15 -3.27
CA LEU A 95 -3.91 6.06 -4.12
C LEU A 95 -4.90 5.75 -5.25
N THR A 96 -6.20 5.76 -4.99
CA THR A 96 -7.24 5.51 -6.01
C THR A 96 -7.29 6.63 -7.04
N ALA A 97 -7.08 7.89 -6.60
CA ALA A 97 -6.97 9.02 -7.52
C ALA A 97 -5.75 8.91 -8.45
N ALA A 98 -4.60 8.47 -7.92
CA ALA A 98 -3.37 8.29 -8.70
C ALA A 98 -3.36 6.99 -9.54
N HIS A 99 -4.04 5.94 -9.07
CA HIS A 99 -4.05 4.61 -9.68
C HIS A 99 -5.47 4.01 -9.77
N PRO A 100 -6.30 4.46 -10.72
CA PRO A 100 -7.70 4.03 -10.84
C PRO A 100 -7.91 2.53 -11.13
N THR A 101 -6.87 1.79 -11.48
CA THR A 101 -6.94 0.34 -11.75
C THR A 101 -6.80 -0.54 -10.52
N VAL A 102 -6.48 0.05 -9.35
CA VAL A 102 -6.37 -0.68 -8.09
C VAL A 102 -7.75 -1.19 -7.69
N ALA A 103 -7.85 -2.48 -7.42
CA ALA A 103 -9.12 -3.18 -7.18
C ALA A 103 -9.17 -3.90 -5.82
N ALA A 104 -8.07 -3.92 -5.08
CA ALA A 104 -7.98 -4.53 -3.76
C ALA A 104 -6.95 -3.78 -2.89
N PHE A 105 -7.16 -3.82 -1.58
CA PHE A 105 -6.28 -3.20 -0.60
C PHE A 105 -5.76 -4.23 0.40
N VAL A 106 -4.47 -4.12 0.74
CA VAL A 106 -3.82 -4.84 1.84
C VAL A 106 -3.39 -3.81 2.87
N PHE A 107 -3.66 -4.06 4.15
CA PHE A 107 -3.26 -3.17 5.23
C PHE A 107 -1.99 -3.68 5.89
N PHE A 108 -1.01 -2.79 6.08
CA PHE A 108 0.30 -3.12 6.63
C PHE A 108 0.63 -2.16 7.78
N ALA A 109 1.19 -2.68 8.88
CA ALA A 109 1.53 -1.88 10.07
C ALA A 109 2.81 -1.05 9.84
N ALA A 110 2.84 0.18 10.35
CA ALA A 110 3.97 1.10 10.22
C ALA A 110 5.05 0.93 11.31
N ASP A 111 4.75 0.17 12.36
CA ASP A 111 5.54 0.07 13.60
C ASP A 111 6.73 -0.90 13.51
N GLY A 112 6.79 -1.72 12.46
CA GLY A 112 7.83 -2.73 12.29
C GLY A 112 7.71 -3.94 13.23
N ALA A 113 6.61 -4.07 13.98
CA ALA A 113 6.43 -5.16 14.95
C ALA A 113 6.15 -6.53 14.29
N SER A 114 5.83 -6.54 13.00
CA SER A 114 5.41 -7.73 12.24
C SER A 114 6.53 -8.28 11.34
N ASP A 115 7.80 -8.24 11.76
CA ASP A 115 8.91 -8.90 11.04
C ASP A 115 8.70 -10.43 11.08
N PRO A 116 8.59 -11.13 9.93
CA PRO A 116 8.42 -12.58 9.89
C PRO A 116 9.71 -13.37 10.20
N ARG A 117 10.83 -12.70 10.52
CA ARG A 117 12.13 -13.32 10.80
C ARG A 117 12.35 -13.67 12.27
#